data_AF-A0A9P1EMC8-F1
#
_entry.id   AF-A0A9P1EMC8-F1
#
_cell.length_a   1.000
_cell.length_b   1.000
_cell.length_c   1.000
_cell.angle_alpha   90.00
_cell.angle_beta   90.00
_cell.angle_gamma   90.00
#
_symmetry.space_group_name_H-M   'P 1'
#
loop_
_entity.id
_entity.type
_entity.pdbx_description
1 polymer ?
#
loop_
_entity_poly.entity_id
_entity_poly.type
_entity_poly.pdbx_seq_one_letter_code
_entity_poly.pdbx_strand_id
1 'polypeptide(L)'
;MKRTVLANTYGFSLPTRMELERWILSRFQRPIGAIPSSMLGLEAMTGAVEDFGFEDYLNDPKESESVRPSNLHHGMEVRLGLSKGPVCPNFV
;
A
#
# COMPACT_ATOMS: atom_id res chain seq x y z
N MET A 1 -11.22 -17.50 10.60
CA MET A 1 -10.06 -18.43 10.70
C MET A 1 -8.73 -17.72 11.00
N LYS A 2 -8.42 -16.57 10.37
CA LYS A 2 -7.10 -15.90 10.49
C LYS A 2 -6.76 -15.36 11.89
N ARG A 3 -7.71 -14.77 12.62
CA ARG A 3 -7.46 -14.23 13.97
C ARG A 3 -7.17 -15.31 15.02
N THR A 4 -7.76 -16.50 14.86
CA THR A 4 -7.56 -17.64 15.77
C THR A 4 -6.13 -18.17 15.67
N VAL A 5 -5.57 -18.24 14.45
CA VAL A 5 -4.17 -18.61 14.23
C VAL A 5 -3.24 -17.59 14.87
N LEU A 6 -3.48 -16.29 14.65
CA LEU A 6 -2.68 -15.22 15.25
C LEU A 6 -2.76 -15.19 16.79
N ALA A 7 -3.93 -15.49 17.35
CA ALA A 7 -4.11 -15.59 18.80
C ALA A 7 -3.33 -16.76 19.38
N ASN A 8 -3.29 -17.90 18.67
CA ASN A 8 -2.52 -19.06 19.11
C ASN A 8 -1.00 -18.85 18.99
N THR A 9 -0.53 -18.09 17.98
CA THR A 9 0.91 -17.85 17.80
C THR A 9 1.46 -16.79 18.75
N TYR A 10 0.73 -15.69 18.95
CA TYR A 10 1.22 -14.54 19.70
C TYR A 10 0.66 -14.46 21.13
N GLY A 11 -0.41 -15.21 21.43
CA GLY A 11 -1.02 -15.25 22.76
C GLY A 11 -1.35 -13.86 23.30
N PHE A 12 -0.90 -13.59 24.52
CA PHE A 12 -1.14 -12.32 25.22
C PHE A 12 -0.51 -11.10 24.52
N SER A 13 0.54 -11.29 23.71
CA SER A 13 1.21 -10.20 22.97
C SER A 13 0.52 -9.81 21.66
N LEU A 14 -0.56 -10.51 21.27
CA LEU A 14 -1.26 -10.21 20.03
C LEU A 14 -1.75 -8.74 19.94
N PRO A 15 -2.40 -8.16 20.97
CA PRO A 15 -2.94 -6.80 20.86
C PRO A 15 -1.85 -5.76 20.61
N THR A 16 -0.73 -5.85 21.33
CA THR A 16 0.40 -4.91 21.19
C THR A 16 1.09 -5.04 19.84
N ARG A 17 1.23 -6.27 19.31
CA ARG A 17 1.72 -6.52 17.95
C ARG A 17 0.82 -5.86 16.90
N MET A 18 -0.50 -6.04 17.02
CA MET A 18 -1.46 -5.47 16.06
C MET A 18 -1.46 -3.94 16.09
N GLU A 19 -1.30 -3.34 17.27
CA GLU A 19 -1.19 -1.88 17.40
C GLU A 19 0.09 -1.34 16.76
N LEU A 20 1.23 -2.02 16.99
CA LEU A 20 2.50 -1.67 16.38
C LEU A 20 2.45 -1.81 14.85
N GLU A 21 1.89 -2.91 14.33
CA GLU A 21 1.70 -3.10 12.89
C GLU A 21 0.81 -2.01 12.29
N ARG A 22 -0.31 -1.69 12.95
CA ARG A 22 -1.19 -0.60 12.51
C ARG A 22 -0.43 0.72 12.41
N TRP A 23 0.36 1.06 13.43
CA TRP A 23 1.10 2.32 13.49
C TRP A 23 2.21 2.41 12.42
N ILE A 24 2.88 1.29 12.12
CA ILE A 24 3.88 1.23 11.05
C ILE A 24 3.19 1.36 9.69
N LEU A 25 2.13 0.59 9.46
CA LEU A 25 1.45 0.48 8.17
C LEU A 25 0.60 1.72 7.82
N SER A 26 0.15 2.48 8.83
CA SER A 26 -0.55 3.76 8.60
C SER A 26 0.38 4.88 8.13
N ARG A 27 1.70 4.70 8.17
CA ARG A 27 2.66 5.72 7.75
C ARG A 27 2.79 5.69 6.22
N PHE A 28 2.18 6.68 5.58
CA PHE A 28 2.29 6.86 4.14
C PHE A 28 3.70 7.25 3.71
N GLN A 29 4.29 6.49 2.78
CA GLN A 29 5.65 6.73 2.28
C GLN A 29 5.77 6.80 0.74
N ARG A 30 4.70 6.83 -0.06
CA ARG A 30 4.88 6.92 -1.53
C ARG A 30 5.02 8.38 -2.03
N PRO A 31 5.71 8.62 -3.15
CA PRO A 31 5.73 9.93 -3.81
C PRO A 31 4.32 10.34 -4.26
N ILE A 32 4.00 11.64 -4.16
CA ILE A 32 2.71 12.20 -4.57
C ILE A 32 2.56 12.10 -6.09
N GLY A 33 1.37 11.71 -6.58
CA GLY A 33 0.99 11.83 -8.00
C GLY A 33 1.32 10.64 -8.90
N ALA A 34 1.99 9.60 -8.39
CA ALA A 34 2.36 8.41 -9.17
C ALA A 34 1.18 7.43 -9.37
N ILE A 35 0.50 7.10 -8.27
CA ILE A 35 -0.62 6.14 -8.18
C ILE A 35 -1.36 6.49 -6.87
N PRO A 36 -2.71 6.45 -6.79
CA PRO A 36 -3.39 6.44 -5.49
C PRO A 36 -2.82 5.29 -4.65
N SER A 37 -2.38 5.58 -3.43
CA SER A 37 -1.92 4.51 -2.55
C SER A 37 -3.10 3.88 -1.86
N SER A 38 -3.46 2.67 -2.27
CA SER A 38 -4.05 1.73 -1.35
C SER A 38 -2.98 1.45 -0.30
N MET A 39 -3.22 1.75 0.97
CA MET A 39 -2.30 1.42 2.07
C MET A 39 -2.31 -0.11 2.23
N LEU A 40 -1.84 -0.85 1.23
CA LEU A 40 -2.18 -2.25 1.00
C LEU A 40 -1.87 -3.13 2.21
N GLY A 41 -0.75 -2.85 2.91
CA GLY A 41 -0.44 -3.56 4.15
C GLY A 41 -1.45 -3.28 5.27
N LEU A 42 -1.88 -2.03 5.44
CA LEU A 42 -2.91 -1.65 6.41
C LEU A 42 -4.28 -2.23 6.03
N GLU A 43 -4.62 -2.21 4.74
CA GLU A 43 -5.85 -2.80 4.21
C GLU A 43 -5.88 -4.32 4.40
N ALA A 44 -4.75 -5.00 4.14
CA ALA A 44 -4.61 -6.44 4.38
C ALA A 44 -4.73 -6.78 5.87
N MET A 45 -4.20 -5.92 6.75
CA MET A 45 -4.30 -6.09 8.20
C MET A 45 -5.72 -5.85 8.73
N THR A 46 -6.46 -4.92 8.14
CA THR A 46 -7.84 -4.59 8.52
C THR A 46 -8.86 -5.54 7.88
N GLY A 47 -8.48 -6.24 6.81
CA GLY A 47 -9.36 -7.13 6.05
C GLY A 47 -10.07 -6.45 4.88
N ALA A 48 -9.82 -5.15 4.65
CA ALA A 48 -10.47 -4.39 3.59
C ALA A 48 -10.16 -4.92 2.18
N VAL A 49 -9.03 -5.59 1.98
CA VAL A 49 -8.66 -6.21 0.68
C VAL A 49 -9.59 -7.38 0.30
N GLU A 50 -10.30 -7.96 1.27
CA GLU A 50 -11.24 -9.05 1.02
C GLU A 50 -12.66 -8.56 0.74
N ASP A 51 -12.95 -7.28 1.02
CA ASP A 51 -14.24 -6.67 0.75
C ASP A 51 -14.29 -6.23 -0.71
N PHE A 52 -15.39 -6.59 -1.39
CA PHE A 52 -15.65 -6.20 -2.78
C PHE A 52 -16.76 -5.14 -2.81
N GLY A 53 -16.41 -3.95 -3.27
CA GLY A 53 -17.28 -2.77 -3.34
C GLY A 53 -17.95 -2.58 -4.71
N PHE A 54 -18.75 -1.54 -4.81
CA PHE A 54 -19.33 -1.11 -6.08
C PHE A 54 -18.27 -0.46 -6.98
N GLU A 55 -17.29 0.19 -6.37
CA GLU A 55 -16.17 0.88 -6.99
C GLU A 55 -15.31 -0.09 -7.80
N ASP A 56 -15.11 -1.30 -7.30
CA ASP A 56 -14.36 -2.38 -7.97
C ASP A 56 -15.03 -2.84 -9.27
N TYR A 57 -16.35 -2.63 -9.41
CA TYR A 57 -17.09 -2.95 -10.63
C TYR A 57 -16.89 -1.92 -11.74
N LEU A 58 -16.57 -0.67 -11.37
CA LEU A 58 -16.49 0.45 -12.32
C LEU A 58 -15.21 0.45 -13.17
N ASN A 59 -14.28 -0.47 -12.89
CA ASN A 59 -13.03 -0.67 -13.63
C ASN A 59 -12.31 0.68 -13.86
N ASP A 60 -11.95 1.37 -12.76
CA ASP A 60 -11.32 2.70 -12.82
C ASP A 60 -10.12 2.64 -13.78
N PRO A 61 -10.10 3.45 -14.85
CA PRO A 61 -8.99 3.50 -15.78
C PRO A 61 -7.63 3.73 -15.12
N LYS A 62 -7.59 4.33 -13.92
CA LYS A 62 -6.36 4.55 -13.13
C LYS A 62 -5.82 3.28 -12.47
N GLU A 63 -6.67 2.28 -12.25
CA GLU A 63 -6.33 1.00 -11.63
C GLU A 63 -6.16 -0.11 -12.67
N SER A 64 -6.39 0.18 -13.94
CA SER A 64 -6.17 -0.75 -15.05
C SER A 64 -4.71 -1.24 -15.10
N GLU A 65 -4.52 -2.54 -15.31
CA GLU A 65 -3.22 -3.16 -15.56
C GLU A 65 -2.50 -2.57 -16.79
N SER A 66 -3.24 -1.96 -17.71
CA SER A 66 -2.68 -1.30 -18.89
C SER A 66 -2.03 0.06 -18.58
N VAL A 67 -2.31 0.64 -17.41
CA VAL A 67 -1.66 1.89 -16.97
C VAL A 67 -0.23 1.59 -16.63
N ARG A 68 0.69 2.29 -17.30
CA ARG A 68 2.11 2.24 -16.93
C ARG A 68 2.33 3.13 -15.71
N PRO A 69 2.60 2.55 -14.52
CA PRO A 69 2.89 3.38 -13.37
C PRO A 69 4.18 4.17 -13.61
N SER A 70 4.28 5.37 -13.03
CA SER A 70 5.54 6.11 -12.98
C SER A 70 6.60 5.31 -12.23
N ASN A 71 7.88 5.54 -12.52
CA ASN A 71 8.97 4.87 -11.80
C ASN A 71 9.00 5.30 -10.33
N LEU A 72 8.52 4.40 -9.45
CA LEU A 72 8.42 4.65 -8.02
C LEU A 72 9.80 4.81 -7.37
N HIS A 73 10.81 4.07 -7.85
CA HIS A 73 12.18 4.21 -7.38
C HIS A 73 12.70 5.61 -7.69
N HIS A 74 12.60 6.04 -8.95
CA HIS A 74 13.07 7.36 -9.34
C HIS A 74 12.26 8.48 -8.68
N GLY A 75 10.94 8.33 -8.54
CA GLY A 75 10.11 9.28 -7.79
C GLY A 75 10.53 9.42 -6.33
N MET A 76 11.01 8.34 -5.72
CA MET A 76 11.55 8.35 -4.36
C MET A 76 12.92 9.05 -4.31
N GLU A 77 13.80 8.81 -5.28
CA GLU A 77 15.09 9.50 -5.40
C GLU A 77 14.91 11.02 -5.54
N VAL A 78 13.97 11.47 -6.38
CA VAL A 78 13.67 12.90 -6.56
C VAL A 78 13.19 13.50 -5.24
N ARG A 79 12.32 12.78 -4.50
CA ARG A 79 11.82 13.22 -3.19
C ARG A 79 12.92 13.31 -2.12
N LEU A 80 13.88 12.39 -2.12
CA LEU A 80 15.04 12.43 -1.21
C LEU A 80 16.13 13.39 -1.67
N GLY A 81 15.99 14.01 -2.85
CA GLY A 81 16.99 14.88 -3.44
C GLY A 81 18.23 14.14 -3.98
N LEU A 82 18.15 12.81 -4.13
CA LEU A 82 19.20 11.97 -4.72
C LEU A 82 19.25 12.12 -6.25
N SER A 83 18.10 12.41 -6.88
CA SER A 83 18.00 12.69 -8.31
C SER A 83 17.30 14.03 -8.58
N LYS A 84 17.47 14.56 -9.81
CA LYS A 84 16.91 15.85 -10.25
C LYS A 84 16.01 15.63 -11.47
N GLY A 85 14.96 16.44 -11.60
CA GLY A 85 14.06 16.43 -12.76
C GLY A 85 12.67 15.85 -12.44
N PRO A 86 11.77 15.81 -13.45
CA PRO A 86 10.44 15.21 -13.32
C PRO A 86 10.55 13.68 -13.20
N VAL A 87 9.59 13.06 -12.51
CA VAL A 87 9.54 11.60 -12.34
C VAL A 87 9.42 10.93 -13.71
N CYS A 88 10.39 10.11 -14.08
CA CYS A 88 10.37 9.35 -15.32
C CYS A 88 9.30 8.24 -15.28
N PRO A 89 8.64 7.94 -16.42
CA PRO A 89 7.85 6.73 -16.55
C PRO A 89 8.75 5.49 -16.44
N ASN A 90 8.20 4.35 -15.98
CA ASN A 90 8.94 3.10 -15.94
C ASN A 90 9.43 2.69 -17.36
N PHE A 91 10.70 2.26 -17.45
CA PHE A 91 11.21 1.62 -18.66
C PHE A 91 10.62 0.22 -18.78
N VAL A 92 10.23 -0.14 -20.01
CA VAL A 92 9.56 -1.39 -20.39
C VAL A 92 10.43 -2.61 -20.08
#